data_AF-A0A1C5NZF3-F1
#
_entry.id   AF-A0A1C5NZF3-F1
#
_cell.length_a   1.000
_cell.length_b   1.000
_cell.length_c   1.000
_cell.angle_alpha   90.00
_cell.angle_beta   90.00
_cell.angle_gamma   90.00
#
_symmetry.space_group_name_H-M   'P 1'
#
loop_
_entity.id
_entity.type
_entity.pdbx_description
1 polymer ?
#
loop_
_entity_poly.entity_id
_entity_poly.type
_entity_poly.pdbx_seq_one_letter_code
_entity_poly.pdbx_strand_id
1 'polypeptide(L)'
;MIIVGMCFVLGLFSGCLDLSDETNENQTGNTTENITESIDSTEATSDEQITSEANIGGTTDDLAGLTVTFLDVGQGNAVLFSCDDHYMMMDGGPSSASSFVVAYLKKQNIESLDYVIASHYDSDHINGLVGVLNVFDTETFIGPDYVADTKIYDSLIDKLAAQNLTITFPKAGDSYTFGDAVFTIVAPITYSDDNENDNSVGIRMTYGDTSFLIYGDGEEAGEQAMIASGEELSSDVLMVSHHGSRNATTKEILEAVKPSYAVISVGADNSYGHPTEEVLDRLANAGCTVYRTDLNGTIQAYSDGKTITFIPERQSDMSGVGENQNLSDDTTKTDNVTRESTTEKVQTEIEAGSEKAAEHTYIINTNTGKFHEPSCRSVKRMNDSNKKEYIGSRDDLITQGYEPCKICNP
;
A
#
# COMPACT_ATOMS: atom_id res chain seq x y z
N MET A 1 71.14 -5.06 9.23
CA MET A 1 71.43 -5.63 10.56
C MET A 1 70.13 -5.65 11.34
N ILE A 2 69.54 -6.75 11.80
CA ILE A 2 69.88 -8.20 11.88
C ILE A 2 68.51 -8.92 11.76
N ILE A 3 68.16 -9.63 10.67
CA ILE A 3 68.32 -11.08 10.40
C ILE A 3 68.24 -12.01 11.63
N VAL A 4 67.08 -12.65 11.86
CA VAL A 4 66.83 -14.11 12.09
C VAL A 4 65.29 -14.29 11.94
N GLY A 5 64.68 -15.32 11.34
CA GLY A 5 65.19 -16.50 10.62
C GLY A 5 64.45 -17.80 10.98
N MET A 6 64.06 -18.59 9.97
CA MET A 6 63.59 -20.00 10.00
C MET A 6 62.16 -20.31 10.55
N CYS A 7 61.47 -21.40 10.14
CA CYS A 7 61.34 -22.09 8.82
C CYS A 7 60.48 -23.38 8.96
N PHE A 8 59.66 -23.69 7.94
CA PHE A 8 59.09 -25.03 7.61
C PHE A 8 58.14 -25.67 8.66
N VAL A 9 57.19 -26.55 8.30
CA VAL A 9 57.26 -27.75 7.42
C VAL A 9 55.97 -27.96 6.59
N LEU A 10 56.11 -28.45 5.35
CA LEU A 10 55.01 -29.02 4.54
C LEU A 10 54.72 -30.47 4.92
N GLY A 11 53.44 -30.89 4.80
CA GLY A 11 53.04 -32.30 4.85
C GLY A 11 51.97 -32.62 3.80
N LEU A 12 52.38 -33.18 2.66
CA LEU A 12 51.50 -33.90 1.73
C LEU A 12 51.49 -35.38 2.12
N PHE A 13 50.32 -36.03 2.09
CA PHE A 13 50.23 -37.48 2.04
C PHE A 13 49.09 -37.91 1.10
N SER A 14 49.45 -38.57 0.00
CA SER A 14 48.56 -39.42 -0.77
C SER A 14 48.45 -40.79 -0.09
N GLY A 15 47.29 -41.43 -0.18
CA GLY A 15 47.08 -42.80 0.29
C GLY A 15 45.83 -43.40 -0.34
N CYS A 16 46.02 -44.22 -1.38
CA CYS A 16 44.97 -45.00 -2.03
C CYS A 16 45.24 -46.48 -1.71
N LEU A 17 44.22 -47.25 -1.31
CA LEU A 17 44.12 -48.72 -1.44
C LEU A 17 42.81 -49.27 -0.81
N ASP A 18 41.77 -49.33 -1.64
CA ASP A 18 40.95 -50.49 -2.04
C ASP A 18 40.69 -51.75 -1.16
N LEU A 19 39.53 -52.37 -1.47
CA LEU A 19 39.00 -53.72 -1.13
C LEU A 19 38.52 -53.94 0.34
N SER A 20 37.46 -54.69 0.67
CA SER A 20 36.27 -55.26 -0.03
C SER A 20 35.33 -55.85 1.08
N ASP A 21 34.10 -56.39 0.90
CA ASP A 21 33.20 -56.69 -0.23
C ASP A 21 31.73 -56.87 0.28
N GLU A 22 30.85 -57.54 -0.49
CA GLU A 22 29.57 -58.21 -0.15
C GLU A 22 28.24 -57.39 -0.14
N THR A 23 27.77 -57.14 -1.37
CA THR A 23 26.49 -57.66 -1.93
C THR A 23 25.15 -57.52 -1.19
N ASN A 24 24.14 -56.98 -1.88
CA ASN A 24 23.11 -57.86 -2.47
C ASN A 24 22.44 -57.25 -3.72
N GLU A 25 22.15 -58.09 -4.71
CA GLU A 25 21.48 -57.73 -5.97
C GLU A 25 19.95 -57.83 -5.86
N ASN A 26 19.21 -57.11 -6.71
CA ASN A 26 18.36 -57.79 -7.70
C ASN A 26 17.93 -56.85 -8.85
N GLN A 27 17.99 -57.31 -10.09
CA GLN A 27 17.54 -56.57 -11.28
C GLN A 27 17.05 -57.54 -12.36
N THR A 28 15.78 -57.43 -12.76
CA THR A 28 15.18 -57.88 -14.04
C THR A 28 13.90 -57.06 -14.28
N GLY A 29 13.49 -56.62 -15.48
CA GLY A 29 14.08 -56.75 -16.82
C GLY A 29 13.15 -57.47 -17.81
N ASN A 30 12.38 -56.73 -18.62
CA ASN A 30 11.88 -57.11 -19.96
C ASN A 30 11.03 -55.97 -20.60
N THR A 31 11.46 -55.39 -21.73
CA THR A 31 11.11 -55.69 -23.15
C THR A 31 9.86 -55.01 -23.72
N THR A 32 10.09 -54.23 -24.78
CA THR A 32 9.09 -53.72 -25.74
C THR A 32 8.61 -54.81 -26.71
N GLU A 33 7.30 -54.86 -26.98
CA GLU A 33 6.75 -55.35 -28.25
C GLU A 33 5.59 -54.45 -28.72
N ASN A 34 5.47 -54.29 -30.03
CA ASN A 34 4.39 -53.58 -30.74
C ASN A 34 3.43 -54.62 -31.31
N ILE A 35 2.12 -54.49 -31.08
CA ILE A 35 1.09 -55.19 -31.87
C ILE A 35 -0.04 -54.21 -32.20
N THR A 36 -0.48 -54.23 -33.47
CA THR A 36 -1.54 -53.42 -34.08
C THR A 36 -2.89 -54.16 -34.12
N GLU A 37 -3.95 -53.45 -34.56
CA GLU A 37 -5.33 -53.93 -34.78
C GLU A 37 -6.20 -54.06 -33.51
N SER A 38 -7.51 -53.75 -33.50
CA SER A 38 -8.41 -53.22 -34.55
C SER A 38 -9.64 -52.53 -33.93
N ILE A 39 -10.32 -51.71 -34.73
CA ILE A 39 -11.57 -51.00 -34.38
C ILE A 39 -12.75 -51.97 -34.30
N ASP A 40 -13.59 -51.87 -33.26
CA ASP A 40 -15.05 -51.95 -33.42
C ASP A 40 -15.78 -51.03 -32.42
N SER A 41 -16.97 -50.61 -32.82
CA SER A 41 -17.83 -49.61 -32.21
C SER A 41 -18.85 -50.19 -31.22
N THR A 42 -19.25 -49.40 -30.23
CA THR A 42 -20.66 -49.23 -29.82
C THR A 42 -20.85 -48.00 -28.95
N GLU A 43 -21.93 -47.25 -29.19
CA GLU A 43 -22.33 -46.13 -28.34
C GLU A 43 -22.95 -46.62 -27.03
N ALA A 44 -22.61 -45.97 -25.92
CA ALA A 44 -23.42 -45.98 -24.70
C ALA A 44 -23.29 -44.62 -24.00
N THR A 45 -24.41 -43.94 -23.83
CA THR A 45 -24.52 -42.63 -23.17
C THR A 45 -24.43 -42.76 -21.65
N SER A 46 -23.62 -41.91 -21.02
CA SER A 46 -23.74 -41.60 -19.58
C SER A 46 -23.36 -40.14 -19.33
N ASP A 47 -24.28 -39.39 -18.74
CA ASP A 47 -24.02 -38.03 -18.24
C ASP A 47 -22.92 -38.08 -17.18
N GLU A 48 -21.78 -37.45 -17.44
CA GLU A 48 -20.74 -37.26 -16.43
C GLU A 48 -20.74 -35.79 -15.99
N GLN A 49 -21.33 -35.58 -14.83
CA GLN A 49 -21.46 -34.29 -14.17
C GLN A 49 -20.07 -33.79 -13.75
N ILE A 50 -19.48 -32.87 -14.53
CA ILE A 50 -18.17 -32.28 -14.25
C ILE A 50 -18.25 -31.44 -12.96
N THR A 51 -17.92 -32.05 -11.83
CA THR A 51 -17.60 -31.35 -10.58
C THR A 51 -16.15 -30.86 -10.67
N SER A 52 -15.96 -29.70 -11.30
CA SER A 52 -14.67 -29.01 -11.32
C SER A 52 -14.42 -28.34 -9.96
N GLU A 53 -14.07 -29.13 -8.95
CA GLU A 53 -13.36 -28.62 -7.77
C GLU A 53 -11.94 -28.23 -8.20
N ALA A 54 -11.82 -27.02 -8.74
CA ALA A 54 -10.52 -26.43 -9.02
C ALA A 54 -9.79 -26.23 -7.68
N ASN A 55 -8.74 -27.00 -7.46
CA ASN A 55 -7.84 -26.86 -6.32
C ASN A 55 -7.04 -25.55 -6.44
N ILE A 56 -7.64 -24.43 -6.02
CA ILE A 56 -6.96 -23.12 -5.95
C ILE A 56 -6.02 -23.14 -4.74
N GLY A 57 -4.87 -23.79 -4.96
CA GLY A 57 -3.83 -24.02 -3.97
C GLY A 57 -2.44 -24.20 -4.59
N GLY A 58 -2.22 -23.65 -5.79
CA GLY A 58 -0.90 -23.55 -6.39
C GLY A 58 -0.16 -22.34 -5.81
N THR A 59 1.01 -22.58 -5.23
CA THR A 59 2.00 -21.52 -5.01
C THR A 59 2.53 -21.05 -6.36
N THR A 60 2.83 -19.76 -6.48
CA THR A 60 3.28 -19.12 -7.73
C THR A 60 4.76 -19.39 -8.05
N ASP A 61 5.47 -20.14 -7.21
CA ASP A 61 6.93 -20.38 -7.24
C ASP A 61 7.46 -20.99 -8.56
N ASP A 62 6.62 -21.64 -9.37
CA ASP A 62 7.01 -22.28 -10.64
C ASP A 62 6.69 -21.43 -11.90
N LEU A 63 6.27 -20.17 -11.73
CA LEU A 63 5.92 -19.26 -12.84
C LEU A 63 6.92 -18.10 -12.96
N ALA A 64 7.74 -18.14 -14.01
CA ALA A 64 8.60 -17.01 -14.40
C ALA A 64 7.73 -15.77 -14.72
N GLY A 65 7.90 -14.71 -13.93
CA GLY A 65 7.05 -13.52 -13.99
C GLY A 65 7.31 -12.55 -12.84
N LEU A 66 6.80 -11.32 -12.98
CA LEU A 66 6.75 -10.34 -11.89
C LEU A 66 5.44 -10.48 -11.13
N THR A 67 5.49 -10.68 -9.81
CA THR A 67 4.32 -10.58 -8.94
C THR A 67 4.41 -9.34 -8.05
N VAL A 68 3.40 -8.47 -8.13
CA VAL A 68 3.23 -7.30 -7.24
C VAL A 68 2.07 -7.57 -6.28
N THR A 69 2.35 -7.60 -4.99
CA THR A 69 1.40 -7.99 -3.94
C THR A 69 1.10 -6.83 -3.02
N PHE A 70 -0.12 -6.32 -3.07
CA PHE A 70 -0.65 -5.30 -2.18
C PHE A 70 -1.27 -5.97 -0.96
N LEU A 71 -0.58 -5.91 0.19
CA LEU A 71 -0.99 -6.60 1.41
C LEU A 71 -2.13 -5.84 2.11
N ASP A 72 -3.16 -6.56 2.57
CA ASP A 72 -4.22 -5.99 3.41
C ASP A 72 -3.70 -5.71 4.83
N VAL A 73 -3.08 -4.55 5.00
CA VAL A 73 -2.51 -4.06 6.27
C VAL A 73 -3.46 -3.14 7.04
N GLY A 74 -4.71 -3.01 6.58
CA GLY A 74 -5.64 -1.98 7.03
C GLY A 74 -5.29 -0.62 6.43
N GLN A 75 -5.28 0.43 7.26
CA GLN A 75 -4.86 1.76 6.82
C GLN A 75 -3.33 1.84 6.79
N GLY A 76 -2.78 2.12 5.61
CA GLY A 76 -1.34 2.13 5.34
C GLY A 76 -0.99 1.43 4.02
N ASN A 77 0.27 1.49 3.63
CA ASN A 77 0.78 0.83 2.42
C ASN A 77 1.77 -0.28 2.78
N ALA A 78 1.69 -1.42 2.08
CA ALA A 78 2.68 -2.48 2.15
C ALA A 78 2.64 -3.29 0.85
N VAL A 79 3.67 -3.15 0.02
CA VAL A 79 3.76 -3.80 -1.29
C VAL A 79 4.99 -4.70 -1.36
N LEU A 80 4.77 -5.99 -1.61
CA LEU A 80 5.83 -6.97 -1.85
C LEU A 80 5.94 -7.25 -3.35
N PHE A 81 7.15 -7.20 -3.89
CA PHE A 81 7.47 -7.55 -5.27
C PHE A 81 8.32 -8.82 -5.27
N SER A 82 8.10 -9.68 -6.26
CA SER A 82 8.85 -10.91 -6.50
C SER A 82 9.10 -11.07 -8.00
N CYS A 83 10.35 -11.31 -8.40
CA CYS A 83 10.74 -11.59 -9.78
C CYS A 83 12.02 -12.46 -9.77
N ASP A 84 11.98 -13.67 -10.33
CA ASP A 84 13.16 -14.54 -10.51
C ASP A 84 14.01 -14.76 -9.22
N ASP A 85 13.35 -15.12 -8.10
CA ASP A 85 13.93 -15.25 -6.74
C ASP A 85 14.48 -13.94 -6.12
N HIS A 86 14.32 -12.79 -6.78
CA HIS A 86 14.59 -11.47 -6.21
C HIS A 86 13.34 -10.90 -5.51
N TYR A 87 13.53 -10.27 -4.36
CA TYR A 87 12.43 -9.77 -3.52
C TYR A 87 12.63 -8.31 -3.09
N MET A 88 11.58 -7.50 -3.21
CA MET A 88 11.58 -6.10 -2.79
C MET A 88 10.35 -5.79 -1.94
N MET A 89 10.53 -5.01 -0.87
CA MET A 89 9.43 -4.49 -0.05
C MET A 89 9.34 -2.98 -0.17
N MET A 90 8.17 -2.43 -0.53
CA MET A 90 7.89 -0.98 -0.49
C MET A 90 6.81 -0.69 0.55
N ASP A 91 7.17 0.09 1.56
CA ASP A 91 6.40 0.28 2.80
C ASP A 91 6.05 -1.04 3.53
N GLY A 92 5.50 -0.96 4.74
CA GLY A 92 5.18 -2.14 5.55
C GLY A 92 3.91 -2.02 6.40
N GLY A 93 3.15 -0.94 6.25
CA GLY A 93 1.92 -0.77 7.01
C GLY A 93 2.15 -0.29 8.45
N PRO A 94 1.04 -0.12 9.20
CA PRO A 94 1.06 0.33 10.59
C PRO A 94 1.59 -0.73 11.55
N SER A 95 1.88 -0.30 12.79
CA SER A 95 2.39 -1.19 13.86
C SER A 95 1.50 -2.41 14.15
N SER A 96 0.19 -2.32 13.90
CA SER A 96 -0.76 -3.44 14.00
C SER A 96 -0.54 -4.52 12.94
N ALA A 97 -0.03 -4.16 11.77
CA ALA A 97 0.20 -5.05 10.63
C ALA A 97 1.64 -5.61 10.55
N SER A 98 2.60 -5.01 11.27
CA SER A 98 4.02 -5.41 11.26
C SER A 98 4.24 -6.93 11.44
N SER A 99 3.57 -7.56 12.40
CA SER A 99 3.64 -9.01 12.61
C SER A 99 3.01 -9.83 11.48
N PHE A 100 1.97 -9.31 10.81
CA PHE A 100 1.32 -9.96 9.67
C PHE A 100 2.23 -9.92 8.44
N VAL A 101 2.83 -8.76 8.13
CA VAL A 101 3.78 -8.61 7.02
C VAL A 101 4.98 -9.56 7.19
N VAL A 102 5.60 -9.58 8.38
CA VAL A 102 6.70 -10.51 8.69
C VAL A 102 6.27 -11.99 8.57
N ALA A 103 5.04 -12.33 8.98
CA ALA A 103 4.51 -13.69 8.82
C ALA A 103 4.21 -14.04 7.35
N TYR A 104 3.78 -13.05 6.54
CA TYR A 104 3.54 -13.21 5.12
C TYR A 104 4.83 -13.51 4.36
N LEU A 105 5.88 -12.68 4.52
CA LEU A 105 7.17 -12.91 3.87
C LEU A 105 7.75 -14.30 4.22
N LYS A 106 7.66 -14.72 5.50
CA LYS A 106 8.05 -16.08 5.92
C LYS A 106 7.24 -17.20 5.28
N LYS A 107 5.94 -16.98 5.03
CA LYS A 107 5.08 -17.95 4.36
C LYS A 107 5.46 -18.13 2.89
N GLN A 108 6.01 -17.09 2.26
CA GLN A 108 6.58 -17.13 0.91
C GLN A 108 8.03 -17.63 0.87
N ASN A 109 8.56 -18.18 1.97
CA ASN A 109 9.94 -18.67 2.11
C ASN A 109 11.04 -17.63 1.79
N ILE A 110 10.72 -16.34 1.86
CA ILE A 110 11.70 -15.25 1.64
C ILE A 110 12.74 -15.25 2.77
N GLU A 111 14.01 -15.34 2.41
CA GLU A 111 15.14 -15.28 3.36
C GLU A 111 15.77 -13.88 3.42
N SER A 112 15.87 -13.19 2.28
CA SER A 112 16.48 -11.86 2.14
C SER A 112 15.69 -10.95 1.18
N LEU A 113 15.96 -9.65 1.24
CA LEU A 113 15.39 -8.63 0.35
C LEU A 113 16.50 -7.84 -0.34
N ASP A 114 16.49 -7.80 -1.67
CA ASP A 114 17.38 -6.96 -2.47
C ASP A 114 17.21 -5.49 -2.10
N TYR A 115 15.94 -5.06 -2.05
CA TYR A 115 15.55 -3.69 -1.83
C TYR A 115 14.45 -3.59 -0.77
N VAL A 116 14.64 -2.68 0.17
CA VAL A 116 13.55 -2.16 1.01
C VAL A 116 13.42 -0.66 0.73
N ILE A 117 12.24 -0.23 0.32
CA ILE A 117 11.91 1.16 0.00
C ILE A 117 10.93 1.68 1.04
N ALA A 118 11.27 2.77 1.73
CA ALA A 118 10.26 3.62 2.37
C ALA A 118 9.84 4.70 1.37
N SER A 119 8.54 4.84 1.12
CA SER A 119 8.03 5.98 0.36
C SER A 119 8.32 7.26 1.15
N HIS A 120 7.82 7.36 2.37
CA HIS A 120 8.06 8.42 3.32
C HIS A 120 8.04 7.86 4.76
N TYR A 121 8.31 8.70 5.77
CA TYR A 121 8.60 8.24 7.14
C TYR A 121 7.40 8.19 8.09
N ASP A 122 6.17 8.24 7.58
CA ASP A 122 4.96 8.17 8.39
C ASP A 122 4.65 6.77 8.91
N SER A 123 3.88 6.73 9.99
CA SER A 123 3.81 5.57 10.88
C SER A 123 3.07 4.38 10.27
N ASP A 124 2.13 4.61 9.37
CA ASP A 124 1.38 3.63 8.59
C ASP A 124 2.15 3.11 7.36
N HIS A 125 3.41 3.52 7.21
CA HIS A 125 4.34 3.05 6.19
C HIS A 125 5.52 2.32 6.84
N ILE A 126 6.28 2.98 7.71
CA ILE A 126 7.58 2.44 8.18
C ILE A 126 7.50 1.53 9.41
N ASN A 127 6.36 1.44 10.12
CA ASN A 127 6.25 0.52 11.26
C ASN A 127 6.43 -0.95 10.88
N GLY A 128 5.89 -1.37 9.73
CA GLY A 128 6.15 -2.71 9.21
C GLY A 128 7.59 -2.90 8.76
N LEU A 129 8.19 -1.90 8.11
CA LEU A 129 9.58 -1.97 7.67
C LEU A 129 10.57 -2.18 8.83
N VAL A 130 10.33 -1.56 9.99
CA VAL A 130 11.11 -1.82 11.22
C VAL A 130 10.97 -3.28 11.70
N GLY A 131 9.83 -3.92 11.44
CA GLY A 131 9.61 -5.35 11.69
C GLY A 131 10.34 -6.25 10.67
N VAL A 132 10.28 -5.88 9.39
CA VAL A 132 10.97 -6.56 8.28
C VAL A 132 12.48 -6.53 8.48
N LEU A 133 13.08 -5.35 8.67
CA LEU A 133 14.52 -5.14 8.92
C LEU A 133 15.01 -5.73 10.26
N ASN A 134 14.12 -6.22 11.12
CA ASN A 134 14.49 -6.97 12.32
C ASN A 134 14.61 -8.49 12.07
N VAL A 135 14.19 -8.98 10.90
CA VAL A 135 13.96 -10.41 10.65
C VAL A 135 14.59 -10.90 9.34
N PHE A 136 14.62 -10.08 8.30
CA PHE A 136 15.19 -10.42 6.99
C PHE A 136 16.43 -9.56 6.74
N ASP A 137 17.46 -10.18 6.18
CA ASP A 137 18.64 -9.45 5.70
C ASP A 137 18.25 -8.63 4.47
N THR A 138 18.75 -7.39 4.38
CA THR A 138 18.44 -6.46 3.28
C THR A 138 19.74 -5.99 2.63
N GLU A 139 19.82 -5.99 1.30
CA GLU A 139 21.02 -5.51 0.60
C GLU A 139 21.04 -3.98 0.46
N THR A 140 19.92 -3.39 0.03
CA THR A 140 19.79 -1.94 -0.18
C THR A 140 18.54 -1.39 0.50
N PHE A 141 18.69 -0.34 1.32
CA PHE A 141 17.55 0.46 1.77
C PHE A 141 17.48 1.78 1.00
N ILE A 142 16.32 2.09 0.42
CA ILE A 142 16.05 3.34 -0.31
C ILE A 142 15.01 4.14 0.48
N GLY A 143 15.20 5.46 0.58
CA GLY A 143 14.26 6.35 1.24
C GLY A 143 14.54 7.82 0.93
N PRO A 144 13.61 8.72 1.27
CA PRO A 144 13.74 10.14 0.95
C PRO A 144 14.80 10.86 1.80
N ASP A 145 15.45 11.88 1.23
CA ASP A 145 16.53 12.70 1.84
C ASP A 145 15.99 13.75 2.80
N TYR A 146 15.32 13.30 3.86
CA TYR A 146 14.95 14.11 5.01
C TYR A 146 15.00 13.31 6.32
N VAL A 147 14.82 13.98 7.45
CA VAL A 147 14.84 13.38 8.80
C VAL A 147 13.53 13.71 9.51
N ALA A 148 12.80 12.68 9.95
CA ALA A 148 11.57 12.86 10.72
C ALA A 148 11.85 12.86 12.24
N ASP A 149 11.30 13.83 12.99
CA ASP A 149 11.39 13.88 14.47
C ASP A 149 10.38 12.91 15.12
N THR A 150 10.54 11.62 14.83
CA THR A 150 9.66 10.55 15.34
C THR A 150 10.46 9.36 15.88
N LYS A 151 9.92 8.74 16.94
CA LYS A 151 10.50 7.53 17.54
C LYS A 151 10.55 6.34 16.58
N ILE A 152 9.68 6.32 15.57
CA ILE A 152 9.65 5.22 14.60
C ILE A 152 10.73 5.42 13.53
N TYR A 153 11.03 6.68 13.16
CA TYR A 153 12.23 7.00 12.39
C TYR A 153 13.52 6.66 13.15
N ASP A 154 13.63 7.01 14.44
CA ASP A 154 14.77 6.58 15.28
C ASP A 154 14.94 5.05 15.25
N SER A 155 13.83 4.31 15.37
CA SER A 155 13.82 2.85 15.35
C SER A 155 14.21 2.27 13.99
N LEU A 156 13.86 2.95 12.88
CA LEU A 156 14.29 2.59 11.53
C LEU A 156 15.80 2.75 11.37
N ILE A 157 16.35 3.90 11.79
CA ILE A 157 17.80 4.14 11.75
C ILE A 157 18.58 3.12 12.59
N ASP A 158 18.08 2.77 13.78
CA ASP A 158 18.66 1.72 14.63
C ASP A 158 18.69 0.34 13.92
N LYS A 159 17.67 0.00 13.12
CA LYS A 159 17.65 -1.27 12.34
C LYS A 159 18.62 -1.25 11.17
N LEU A 160 18.66 -0.15 10.42
CA LEU A 160 19.63 0.00 9.32
C LEU A 160 21.07 -0.09 9.86
N ALA A 161 21.37 0.63 10.94
CA ALA A 161 22.68 0.55 11.59
C ALA A 161 23.02 -0.86 12.10
N ALA A 162 22.04 -1.63 12.60
CA ALA A 162 22.24 -3.01 13.02
C ALA A 162 22.59 -3.97 11.87
N GLN A 163 22.12 -3.69 10.64
CA GLN A 163 22.50 -4.42 9.43
C GLN A 163 23.75 -3.84 8.72
N ASN A 164 24.34 -2.74 9.22
CA ASN A 164 25.38 -1.93 8.56
C ASN A 164 24.91 -1.23 7.27
N LEU A 165 23.60 -0.99 7.14
CA LEU A 165 22.98 -0.25 6.05
C LEU A 165 22.95 1.26 6.34
N THR A 166 22.93 2.04 5.28
CA THR A 166 22.60 3.46 5.26
C THR A 166 21.47 3.70 4.28
N ILE A 167 20.69 4.77 4.46
CA ILE A 167 19.66 5.14 3.48
C ILE A 167 20.35 5.55 2.17
N THR A 168 19.94 4.92 1.07
CA THR A 168 20.25 5.35 -0.29
C THR A 168 19.21 6.38 -0.68
N PHE A 169 19.63 7.63 -0.88
CA PHE A 169 18.76 8.72 -1.31
C PHE A 169 18.63 8.72 -2.84
N PRO A 170 17.45 8.38 -3.39
CA PRO A 170 17.26 8.23 -4.82
C PRO A 170 17.02 9.59 -5.49
N LYS A 171 17.15 9.63 -6.82
CA LYS A 171 16.73 10.74 -7.67
C LYS A 171 15.86 10.22 -8.80
N ALA A 172 14.90 11.01 -9.25
CA ALA A 172 14.14 10.66 -10.43
C ALA A 172 15.06 10.42 -11.65
N GLY A 173 14.74 9.37 -12.40
CA GLY A 173 15.57 8.81 -13.48
C GLY A 173 16.58 7.75 -13.04
N ASP A 174 16.88 7.59 -11.74
CA ASP A 174 17.69 6.47 -11.26
C ASP A 174 16.96 5.14 -11.51
N SER A 175 17.65 4.15 -12.09
CA SER A 175 17.07 2.85 -12.45
C SER A 175 17.84 1.68 -11.81
N TYR A 176 17.10 0.67 -11.36
CA TYR A 176 17.61 -0.47 -10.60
C TYR A 176 17.10 -1.78 -11.22
N THR A 177 17.99 -2.77 -11.36
CA THR A 177 17.63 -4.13 -11.82
C THR A 177 17.02 -4.95 -10.70
N PHE A 178 16.00 -5.74 -11.01
CA PHE A 178 15.24 -6.56 -10.07
C PHE A 178 14.75 -7.84 -10.77
N GLY A 179 15.55 -8.91 -10.74
CA GLY A 179 15.38 -10.04 -11.68
C GLY A 179 15.45 -9.57 -13.14
N ASP A 180 14.59 -10.12 -13.99
CA ASP A 180 14.36 -9.64 -15.36
C ASP A 180 13.50 -8.34 -15.43
N ALA A 181 13.05 -7.81 -14.29
CA ALA A 181 12.36 -6.52 -14.19
C ALA A 181 13.31 -5.34 -13.88
N VAL A 182 12.82 -4.12 -14.08
CA VAL A 182 13.52 -2.87 -13.75
C VAL A 182 12.54 -1.92 -13.07
N PHE A 183 12.94 -1.32 -11.94
CA PHE A 183 12.24 -0.16 -11.41
C PHE A 183 13.04 1.12 -11.61
N THR A 184 12.35 2.18 -11.98
CA THR A 184 12.90 3.54 -12.13
C THR A 184 12.24 4.45 -11.11
N ILE A 185 13.04 5.28 -10.45
CA ILE A 185 12.56 6.30 -9.54
C ILE A 185 11.90 7.41 -10.36
N VAL A 186 10.66 7.78 -10.01
CA VAL A 186 9.91 8.89 -10.64
C VAL A 186 9.76 10.10 -9.71
N ALA A 187 9.99 9.92 -8.41
CA ALA A 187 9.87 10.97 -7.39
C ALA A 187 10.70 10.60 -6.15
N PRO A 188 11.10 11.58 -5.30
CA PRO A 188 10.80 13.00 -5.41
C PRO A 188 11.66 13.75 -6.45
N ILE A 189 11.09 14.79 -7.06
CA ILE A 189 11.81 15.73 -7.95
C ILE A 189 12.45 16.86 -7.14
N THR A 190 11.73 17.32 -6.11
CA THR A 190 12.13 18.38 -5.17
C THR A 190 11.59 18.00 -3.80
N TYR A 191 12.31 18.34 -2.75
CA TYR A 191 11.83 18.20 -1.38
C TYR A 191 11.02 19.43 -0.95
N SER A 192 9.85 19.20 -0.38
CA SER A 192 8.95 20.13 0.27
C SER A 192 9.24 20.18 1.78
N ASP A 193 9.38 21.39 2.33
CA ASP A 193 9.47 21.62 3.78
C ASP A 193 8.08 21.63 4.45
N ASP A 194 7.00 21.80 3.68
CA ASP A 194 5.63 22.00 4.16
C ASP A 194 4.78 20.72 4.16
N ASN A 195 5.12 19.73 3.32
CA ASN A 195 4.40 18.47 3.20
C ASN A 195 5.36 17.29 2.97
N GLU A 196 5.52 16.42 3.97
CA GLU A 196 6.38 15.24 3.88
C GLU A 196 5.84 14.18 2.90
N ASN A 197 4.53 14.14 2.66
CA ASN A 197 3.92 13.17 1.76
C ASN A 197 4.37 13.38 0.30
N ASP A 198 4.50 14.64 -0.14
CA ASP A 198 5.02 14.97 -1.49
C ASP A 198 6.49 14.57 -1.68
N ASN A 199 7.23 14.37 -0.57
CA ASN A 199 8.60 13.87 -0.58
C ASN A 199 8.69 12.34 -0.80
N SER A 200 7.54 11.66 -0.98
CA SER A 200 7.50 10.22 -1.18
C SER A 200 8.47 9.76 -2.27
N VAL A 201 9.20 8.67 -2.03
CA VAL A 201 9.87 7.92 -3.09
C VAL A 201 8.80 7.24 -3.93
N GLY A 202 8.73 7.60 -5.20
CA GLY A 202 7.85 6.98 -6.19
C GLY A 202 8.64 6.13 -7.16
N ILE A 203 8.11 4.96 -7.52
CA ILE A 203 8.73 4.05 -8.49
C ILE A 203 7.78 3.72 -9.64
N ARG A 204 8.35 3.55 -10.83
CA ARG A 204 7.73 2.87 -11.97
C ARG A 204 8.44 1.54 -12.20
N MET A 205 7.77 0.44 -11.87
CA MET A 205 8.24 -0.93 -12.14
C MET A 205 7.84 -1.34 -13.56
N THR A 206 8.76 -1.96 -14.31
CA THR A 206 8.55 -2.45 -15.68
C THR A 206 9.00 -3.91 -15.79
N TYR A 207 8.16 -4.75 -16.37
CA TYR A 207 8.47 -6.13 -16.70
C TYR A 207 7.87 -6.49 -18.07
N GLY A 208 8.72 -6.79 -19.05
CA GLY A 208 8.32 -6.94 -20.45
C GLY A 208 7.58 -5.70 -20.97
N ASP A 209 6.39 -5.92 -21.55
CA ASP A 209 5.48 -4.90 -22.05
C ASP A 209 4.54 -4.34 -20.94
N THR A 210 4.69 -4.75 -19.67
CA THR A 210 3.80 -4.37 -18.55
C THR A 210 4.47 -3.46 -17.51
N SER A 211 3.67 -2.66 -16.80
CA SER A 211 4.18 -1.63 -15.90
C SER A 211 3.25 -1.21 -14.76
N PHE A 212 3.85 -0.78 -13.65
CA PHE A 212 3.17 -0.38 -12.41
C PHE A 212 3.76 0.94 -11.90
N LEU A 213 2.92 1.91 -11.51
CA LEU A 213 3.33 3.13 -10.82
C LEU A 213 2.86 3.11 -9.35
N ILE A 214 3.77 3.38 -8.42
CA ILE A 214 3.50 3.43 -6.98
C ILE A 214 4.21 4.67 -6.40
N TYR A 215 3.47 5.56 -5.74
CA TYR A 215 3.99 6.85 -5.25
C TYR A 215 3.73 7.11 -3.74
N GLY A 216 3.41 6.08 -2.97
CA GLY A 216 3.11 6.24 -1.54
C GLY A 216 1.95 7.22 -1.34
N ASP A 217 2.21 8.32 -0.64
CA ASP A 217 1.18 9.27 -0.23
C ASP A 217 1.31 10.66 -0.88
N GLY A 218 2.15 10.79 -1.91
CA GLY A 218 2.30 12.04 -2.67
C GLY A 218 0.96 12.64 -3.10
N GLU A 219 0.78 13.94 -2.88
CA GLU A 219 -0.43 14.68 -3.20
C GLU A 219 -0.25 15.51 -4.48
N GLU A 220 -1.21 16.39 -4.79
CA GLU A 220 -1.21 17.26 -5.97
C GLU A 220 0.15 17.93 -6.27
N ALA A 221 0.86 18.47 -5.27
CA ALA A 221 2.13 19.16 -5.52
C ALA A 221 3.25 18.20 -5.97
N GLY A 222 3.34 17.04 -5.32
CA GLY A 222 4.25 15.96 -5.72
C GLY A 222 3.92 15.39 -7.10
N GLU A 223 2.64 15.15 -7.38
CA GLU A 223 2.16 14.68 -8.68
C GLU A 223 2.46 15.68 -9.81
N GLN A 224 2.22 16.98 -9.60
CA GLN A 224 2.57 18.01 -10.59
C GLN A 224 4.07 18.11 -10.82
N ALA A 225 4.90 17.96 -9.78
CA ALA A 225 6.35 17.91 -9.92
C ALA A 225 6.79 16.70 -10.75
N MET A 226 6.24 15.51 -10.46
CA MET A 226 6.47 14.27 -11.21
C MET A 226 6.10 14.43 -12.70
N ILE A 227 4.92 14.97 -13.02
CA ILE A 227 4.49 15.23 -14.40
C ILE A 227 5.42 16.24 -15.10
N ALA A 228 5.84 17.29 -14.40
CA ALA A 228 6.71 18.33 -14.95
C ALA A 228 8.16 17.87 -15.18
N SER A 229 8.59 16.76 -14.57
CA SER A 229 9.94 16.20 -14.75
C SER A 229 10.22 15.72 -16.17
N GLY A 230 9.19 15.19 -16.84
CA GLY A 230 9.31 14.51 -18.14
C GLY A 230 9.77 13.05 -18.06
N GLU A 231 9.84 12.45 -16.86
CA GLU A 231 10.01 11.00 -16.70
C GLU A 231 8.82 10.23 -17.31
N GLU A 232 9.05 8.97 -17.68
CA GLU A 232 7.98 8.10 -18.18
C GLU A 232 7.09 7.64 -17.02
N LEU A 233 5.80 8.00 -17.08
CA LEU A 233 4.81 7.69 -16.05
C LEU A 233 3.74 6.70 -16.54
N SER A 234 3.61 6.49 -17.86
CA SER A 234 2.56 5.65 -18.45
C SER A 234 2.68 4.22 -17.91
N SER A 235 1.65 3.75 -17.21
CA SER A 235 1.69 2.48 -16.48
C SER A 235 0.34 1.78 -16.52
N ASP A 236 0.33 0.46 -16.70
CA ASP A 236 -0.90 -0.35 -16.78
C ASP A 236 -1.66 -0.37 -15.46
N VAL A 237 -0.93 -0.37 -14.34
CA VAL A 237 -1.45 -0.35 -12.98
C VAL A 237 -0.97 0.90 -12.25
N LEU A 238 -1.90 1.61 -11.62
CA LEU A 238 -1.61 2.66 -10.65
C LEU A 238 -1.97 2.17 -9.25
N MET A 239 -1.04 2.25 -8.29
CA MET A 239 -1.42 2.26 -6.89
C MET A 239 -1.88 3.67 -6.52
N VAL A 240 -3.11 3.78 -6.05
CA VAL A 240 -3.78 5.05 -5.75
C VAL A 240 -3.13 5.69 -4.53
N SER A 241 -2.52 6.86 -4.74
CA SER A 241 -1.74 7.56 -3.72
C SER A 241 -2.60 7.98 -2.51
N HIS A 242 -1.97 8.02 -1.34
CA HIS A 242 -2.57 8.50 -0.08
C HIS A 242 -3.90 7.82 0.25
N HIS A 243 -3.99 6.52 -0.07
CA HIS A 243 -5.14 5.65 0.16
C HIS A 243 -6.45 6.12 -0.52
N GLY A 244 -6.37 7.06 -1.48
CA GLY A 244 -7.53 7.72 -2.08
C GLY A 244 -8.03 8.97 -1.34
N SER A 245 -7.12 9.68 -0.66
CA SER A 245 -7.30 11.08 -0.24
C SER A 245 -7.71 11.95 -1.43
N ARG A 246 -8.68 12.85 -1.24
CA ARG A 246 -9.16 13.77 -2.30
C ARG A 246 -8.07 14.66 -2.91
N ASN A 247 -7.00 14.94 -2.14
CA ASN A 247 -5.87 15.78 -2.53
C ASN A 247 -4.85 15.03 -3.41
N ALA A 248 -4.96 13.71 -3.49
CA ALA A 248 -4.08 12.84 -4.28
C ALA A 248 -4.87 12.19 -5.41
N THR A 249 -4.16 11.50 -6.31
CA THR A 249 -4.71 10.92 -7.55
C THR A 249 -5.52 11.98 -8.31
N THR A 250 -4.85 13.06 -8.67
CA THR A 250 -5.43 14.16 -9.47
C THR A 250 -5.87 13.67 -10.86
N LYS A 251 -6.67 14.49 -11.55
CA LYS A 251 -7.06 14.17 -12.93
C LYS A 251 -5.84 14.16 -13.86
N GLU A 252 -4.90 15.04 -13.58
CA GLU A 252 -3.68 15.29 -14.35
C GLU A 252 -2.71 14.09 -14.25
N ILE A 253 -2.53 13.48 -13.07
CA ILE A 253 -1.71 12.26 -12.96
C ILE A 253 -2.39 11.08 -13.66
N LEU A 254 -3.71 10.94 -13.58
CA LEU A 254 -4.44 9.90 -14.32
C LEU A 254 -4.33 10.07 -15.84
N GLU A 255 -4.31 11.31 -16.34
CA GLU A 255 -4.08 11.62 -17.75
C GLU A 255 -2.62 11.38 -18.20
N ALA A 256 -1.65 11.48 -17.29
CA ALA A 256 -0.24 11.15 -17.55
C ALA A 256 0.01 9.63 -17.54
N VAL A 257 -0.51 8.93 -16.53
CA VAL A 257 -0.28 7.49 -16.30
C VAL A 257 -1.15 6.60 -17.19
N LYS A 258 -2.41 7.00 -17.44
CA LYS A 258 -3.41 6.26 -18.22
C LYS A 258 -3.60 4.79 -17.81
N PRO A 259 -3.81 4.50 -16.51
CA PRO A 259 -3.84 3.14 -16.02
C PRO A 259 -5.13 2.41 -16.42
N SER A 260 -5.00 1.14 -16.80
CA SER A 260 -6.15 0.23 -16.99
C SER A 260 -6.67 -0.30 -15.66
N TYR A 261 -5.80 -0.39 -14.65
CA TYR A 261 -6.10 -0.91 -13.32
C TYR A 261 -5.66 0.06 -12.23
N ALA A 262 -6.46 0.17 -11.18
CA ALA A 262 -6.13 0.96 -10.00
C ALA A 262 -6.23 0.10 -8.74
N VAL A 263 -5.23 0.15 -7.86
CA VAL A 263 -5.24 -0.57 -6.57
C VAL A 263 -5.21 0.44 -5.43
N ILE A 264 -6.17 0.33 -4.51
CA ILE A 264 -6.26 1.17 -3.32
C ILE A 264 -5.91 0.32 -2.09
N SER A 265 -4.77 0.62 -1.45
CA SER A 265 -4.45 0.09 -0.12
C SER A 265 -5.12 0.97 0.91
N VAL A 266 -6.11 0.42 1.62
CA VAL A 266 -7.00 1.13 2.53
C VAL A 266 -7.66 0.16 3.51
N GLY A 267 -7.96 0.61 4.72
CA GLY A 267 -8.62 -0.19 5.75
C GLY A 267 -10.14 0.00 5.78
N ALA A 268 -10.90 -1.09 5.97
CA ALA A 268 -12.37 -1.06 6.04
C ALA A 268 -12.92 -0.13 7.14
N ASP A 269 -12.21 -0.04 8.26
CA ASP A 269 -12.56 0.77 9.43
C ASP A 269 -11.73 2.07 9.52
N ASN A 270 -11.19 2.59 8.41
CA ASN A 270 -10.38 3.80 8.45
C ASN A 270 -11.22 5.03 8.85
N SER A 271 -10.69 5.87 9.74
CA SER A 271 -11.38 7.06 10.25
C SER A 271 -11.19 8.31 9.39
N TYR A 272 -10.47 8.20 8.27
CA TYR A 272 -10.19 9.29 7.34
C TYR A 272 -11.31 9.49 6.31
N GLY A 273 -12.14 8.46 6.09
CA GLY A 273 -13.16 8.46 5.02
C GLY A 273 -12.55 8.20 3.64
N HIS A 274 -11.44 7.46 3.60
CA HIS A 274 -10.77 7.07 2.36
C HIS A 274 -11.28 5.68 1.89
N PRO A 275 -11.22 5.37 0.58
CA PRO A 275 -11.02 6.32 -0.51
C PRO A 275 -12.23 7.25 -0.60
N THR A 276 -11.99 8.50 -0.96
CA THR A 276 -13.07 9.47 -1.14
C THR A 276 -13.84 9.20 -2.43
N GLU A 277 -15.16 9.48 -2.44
CA GLU A 277 -15.99 9.35 -3.64
C GLU A 277 -15.42 10.17 -4.83
N GLU A 278 -14.83 11.34 -4.56
CA GLU A 278 -14.17 12.17 -5.57
C GLU A 278 -13.02 11.44 -6.29
N VAL A 279 -12.27 10.59 -5.59
CA VAL A 279 -11.21 9.76 -6.20
C VAL A 279 -11.79 8.56 -6.93
N LEU A 280 -12.82 7.91 -6.37
CA LEU A 280 -13.53 6.81 -7.05
C LEU A 280 -14.14 7.27 -8.38
N ASP A 281 -14.76 8.46 -8.40
CA ASP A 281 -15.27 9.10 -9.61
C ASP A 281 -14.15 9.41 -10.62
N ARG A 282 -12.99 9.93 -10.18
CA ARG A 282 -11.84 10.17 -11.08
C ARG A 282 -11.37 8.88 -11.74
N LEU A 283 -11.23 7.80 -10.96
CA LEU A 283 -10.81 6.48 -11.45
C LEU A 283 -11.84 5.87 -12.42
N ALA A 284 -13.13 5.97 -12.11
CA ALA A 284 -14.20 5.52 -13.00
C ALA A 284 -14.23 6.31 -14.32
N ASN A 285 -14.03 7.63 -14.27
CA ASN A 285 -13.95 8.48 -15.45
C ASN A 285 -12.67 8.24 -16.29
N ALA A 286 -11.58 7.80 -15.66
CA ALA A 286 -10.37 7.34 -16.36
C ALA A 286 -10.53 5.94 -16.98
N GLY A 287 -11.61 5.21 -16.66
CA GLY A 287 -11.89 3.87 -17.16
C GLY A 287 -11.16 2.75 -16.42
N CYS A 288 -10.62 3.03 -15.23
CA CYS A 288 -9.83 2.08 -14.46
C CYS A 288 -10.71 0.96 -13.85
N THR A 289 -10.24 -0.28 -13.91
CA THR A 289 -10.77 -1.36 -13.06
C THR A 289 -10.16 -1.21 -11.67
N VAL A 290 -10.98 -0.97 -10.65
CA VAL A 290 -10.53 -0.67 -9.27
C VAL A 290 -10.55 -1.92 -8.40
N TYR A 291 -9.43 -2.20 -7.72
CA TYR A 291 -9.32 -3.16 -6.62
C TYR A 291 -9.03 -2.42 -5.31
N ARG A 292 -9.55 -2.90 -4.18
CA ARG A 292 -9.35 -2.26 -2.86
C ARG A 292 -9.06 -3.30 -1.79
N THR A 293 -8.02 -3.13 -0.98
CA THR A 293 -7.66 -4.13 0.04
C THR A 293 -8.77 -4.36 1.07
N ASP A 294 -9.52 -3.32 1.45
CA ASP A 294 -10.63 -3.45 2.38
C ASP A 294 -11.75 -4.39 1.89
N LEU A 295 -12.03 -4.39 0.58
CA LEU A 295 -13.00 -5.29 -0.05
C LEU A 295 -12.38 -6.64 -0.45
N ASN A 296 -11.18 -6.60 -1.04
CA ASN A 296 -10.54 -7.71 -1.74
C ASN A 296 -9.51 -8.48 -0.93
N GLY A 297 -9.20 -8.06 0.30
CA GLY A 297 -8.08 -8.62 1.07
C GLY A 297 -6.75 -8.33 0.40
N THR A 298 -5.77 -9.21 0.61
CA THR A 298 -4.49 -9.13 -0.09
C THR A 298 -4.71 -9.32 -1.60
N ILE A 299 -4.19 -8.41 -2.42
CA ILE A 299 -4.34 -8.43 -3.88
C ILE A 299 -2.98 -8.75 -4.50
N GLN A 300 -2.89 -9.84 -5.24
CA GLN A 300 -1.71 -10.14 -6.08
C GLN A 300 -2.00 -9.75 -7.53
N ALA A 301 -1.08 -9.04 -8.16
CA ALA A 301 -1.06 -8.76 -9.58
C ALA A 301 0.13 -9.48 -10.20
N TYR A 302 -0.13 -10.59 -10.89
CA TYR A 302 0.89 -11.38 -11.58
C TYR A 302 1.03 -10.89 -13.02
N SER A 303 2.25 -10.67 -13.49
CA SER A 303 2.58 -10.35 -14.88
C SER A 303 3.45 -11.41 -15.52
N ASP A 304 3.04 -11.88 -16.71
CA ASP A 304 3.84 -12.72 -17.60
C ASP A 304 4.72 -11.90 -18.59
N GLY A 305 4.82 -10.59 -18.35
CA GLY A 305 5.53 -9.65 -19.20
C GLY A 305 4.73 -9.18 -20.41
N LYS A 306 3.45 -9.53 -20.53
CA LYS A 306 2.52 -9.03 -21.57
C LYS A 306 1.11 -8.73 -21.07
N THR A 307 0.69 -9.45 -20.04
CA THR A 307 -0.66 -9.39 -19.46
C THR A 307 -0.55 -9.40 -17.94
N ILE A 308 -1.50 -8.74 -17.28
CA ILE A 308 -1.57 -8.68 -15.83
C ILE A 308 -2.83 -9.42 -15.37
N THR A 309 -2.67 -10.39 -14.49
CA THR A 309 -3.75 -11.18 -13.88
C THR A 309 -3.86 -10.84 -12.40
N PHE A 310 -5.03 -10.36 -11.97
CA PHE A 310 -5.32 -10.04 -10.58
C PHE A 310 -5.92 -11.23 -9.83
N ILE A 311 -5.33 -11.58 -8.69
CA ILE A 311 -5.72 -12.66 -7.79
C ILE A 311 -5.99 -12.05 -6.41
N PRO A 312 -7.21 -11.54 -6.14
CA PRO A 312 -7.60 -11.05 -4.84
C PRO A 312 -7.92 -12.21 -3.88
N GLU A 313 -7.54 -12.06 -2.60
CA GLU A 313 -7.88 -12.98 -1.51
C GLU A 313 -9.40 -13.12 -1.31
N ARG A 314 -10.14 -12.03 -1.53
CA ARG A 314 -11.60 -11.94 -1.42
C ARG A 314 -12.20 -11.46 -2.73
N GLN A 315 -13.10 -12.26 -3.30
CA GLN A 315 -13.91 -11.85 -4.45
C GLN A 315 -14.97 -10.84 -3.97
N SER A 316 -14.97 -9.65 -4.54
CA SER A 316 -15.99 -8.62 -4.33
C SER A 316 -16.91 -8.55 -5.55
N ASP A 317 -18.21 -8.32 -5.34
CA ASP A 317 -19.14 -8.06 -6.44
C ASP A 317 -18.77 -6.73 -7.13
N MET A 318 -18.12 -6.81 -8.30
CA MET A 318 -17.64 -5.66 -9.09
C MET A 318 -18.77 -4.82 -9.74
N SER A 319 -20.03 -5.02 -9.33
CA SER A 319 -21.22 -4.36 -9.88
C SER A 319 -21.45 -2.94 -9.35
N GLY A 320 -20.63 -2.45 -8.42
CA GLY A 320 -20.81 -1.14 -7.77
C GLY A 320 -20.29 0.07 -8.54
N VAL A 321 -19.40 -0.11 -9.53
CA VAL A 321 -18.75 1.01 -10.25
C VAL A 321 -19.12 0.94 -11.73
N GLY A 322 -20.28 1.51 -12.11
CA GLY A 322 -20.62 1.71 -13.52
C GLY A 322 -22.05 1.45 -14.00
N GLU A 323 -23.11 1.79 -13.26
CA GLU A 323 -24.44 2.01 -13.87
C GLU A 323 -24.84 3.50 -13.81
N ASN A 324 -24.46 4.23 -14.86
CA ASN A 324 -24.88 5.61 -15.10
C ASN A 324 -26.35 5.63 -15.61
N GLN A 325 -27.30 5.77 -14.69
CA GLN A 325 -28.72 5.94 -15.02
C GLN A 325 -28.96 7.31 -15.67
N ASN A 326 -28.95 7.33 -17.00
CA ASN A 326 -29.29 8.49 -17.82
C ASN A 326 -30.67 9.07 -17.45
N LEU A 327 -30.66 10.23 -16.81
CA LEU A 327 -31.85 11.10 -16.67
C LEU A 327 -31.75 12.25 -17.66
N SER A 328 -32.33 12.06 -18.85
CA SER A 328 -32.59 13.12 -19.81
C SER A 328 -34.08 13.50 -19.82
N ASP A 329 -34.34 14.81 -19.79
CA ASP A 329 -35.63 15.51 -19.94
C ASP A 329 -36.78 14.77 -20.65
N ASP A 330 -38.01 14.90 -20.12
CA ASP A 330 -38.94 15.90 -20.66
C ASP A 330 -40.01 16.32 -19.63
N THR A 331 -40.49 17.57 -19.76
CA THR A 331 -41.45 18.23 -18.88
C THR A 331 -42.83 18.28 -19.53
N THR A 332 -43.93 17.95 -18.84
CA THR A 332 -45.22 18.65 -19.09
C THR A 332 -46.30 18.48 -18.00
N LYS A 333 -46.71 19.62 -17.43
CA LYS A 333 -48.11 20.05 -17.14
C LYS A 333 -48.99 19.19 -16.20
N THR A 334 -49.27 19.65 -14.97
CA THR A 334 -50.38 20.58 -14.56
C THR A 334 -51.80 20.02 -14.84
N ASP A 335 -52.79 20.08 -13.95
CA ASP A 335 -53.04 21.16 -12.97
C ASP A 335 -54.11 20.83 -11.89
N ASN A 336 -54.03 21.51 -10.73
CA ASN A 336 -55.10 21.82 -9.74
C ASN A 336 -55.81 20.65 -8.99
N VAL A 337 -56.25 20.79 -7.73
CA VAL A 337 -57.18 21.80 -7.16
C VAL A 337 -56.90 22.11 -5.67
N THR A 338 -56.63 23.40 -5.35
CA THR A 338 -57.15 24.27 -4.25
C THR A 338 -57.50 23.70 -2.84
N ARG A 339 -57.39 24.41 -1.69
CA ARG A 339 -57.30 25.88 -1.40
C ARG A 339 -56.84 26.18 0.05
N GLU A 340 -56.28 27.38 0.25
CA GLU A 340 -56.31 28.25 1.45
C GLU A 340 -57.65 28.25 2.23
N SER A 341 -57.82 28.73 3.48
CA SER A 341 -57.02 29.25 4.63
C SER A 341 -58.07 29.36 5.80
N THR A 342 -57.80 29.41 7.11
CA THR A 342 -57.24 30.50 7.94
C THR A 342 -57.31 30.10 9.44
N THR A 343 -56.33 30.54 10.23
CA THR A 343 -56.37 30.87 11.69
C THR A 343 -57.47 30.33 12.61
N GLU A 344 -57.07 29.75 13.76
CA GLU A 344 -57.35 30.39 15.07
C GLU A 344 -56.34 29.96 16.17
N LYS A 345 -56.19 30.80 17.20
CA LYS A 345 -55.24 30.59 18.31
C LYS A 345 -55.86 29.71 19.41
N VAL A 346 -55.07 28.80 19.98
CA VAL A 346 -55.12 28.53 21.42
C VAL A 346 -53.72 28.64 22.00
N GLN A 347 -53.60 29.48 23.02
CA GLN A 347 -52.38 29.76 23.76
C GLN A 347 -52.39 28.89 25.02
N THR A 348 -51.34 28.10 25.23
CA THR A 348 -51.03 27.54 26.54
C THR A 348 -49.53 27.57 26.72
N GLU A 349 -49.06 28.52 27.52
CA GLU A 349 -47.68 28.58 27.99
C GLU A 349 -47.42 27.41 28.97
N ILE A 350 -46.23 26.83 28.92
CA ILE A 350 -45.45 26.45 30.11
C ILE A 350 -43.97 26.59 29.74
N GLU A 351 -43.36 27.59 30.37
CA GLU A 351 -41.98 27.66 30.85
C GLU A 351 -40.82 27.54 29.85
N ALA A 352 -40.27 28.71 29.51
CA ALA A 352 -38.89 28.87 29.11
C ALA A 352 -37.95 28.48 30.26
N GLY A 353 -37.47 27.24 30.26
CA GLY A 353 -36.32 26.81 31.04
C GLY A 353 -35.03 27.32 30.39
N SER A 354 -34.49 28.43 30.89
CA SER A 354 -33.13 28.86 30.51
C SER A 354 -32.09 28.02 31.25
N GLU A 355 -31.81 26.82 30.74
CA GLU A 355 -30.53 26.20 31.03
C GLU A 355 -29.45 26.99 30.30
N LYS A 356 -28.74 27.84 31.05
CA LYS A 356 -27.42 28.33 30.62
C LYS A 356 -26.58 27.09 30.32
N ALA A 357 -26.31 26.81 29.04
CA ALA A 357 -25.17 25.99 28.68
C ALA A 357 -23.96 26.55 29.43
N ALA A 358 -23.32 25.72 30.25
CA ALA A 358 -22.26 26.18 31.13
C ALA A 358 -21.16 26.79 30.27
N GLU A 359 -20.82 28.05 30.54
CA GLU A 359 -19.75 28.80 29.88
C GLU A 359 -18.43 28.04 30.11
N HIS A 360 -18.03 27.21 29.14
CA HIS A 360 -16.85 26.35 29.25
C HIS A 360 -15.61 27.11 28.78
N THR A 361 -14.52 26.99 29.53
CA THR A 361 -13.27 27.68 29.24
C THR A 361 -12.35 26.78 28.43
N TYR A 362 -11.98 27.22 27.23
CA TYR A 362 -10.98 26.59 26.37
C TYR A 362 -9.75 27.49 26.23
N ILE A 363 -8.57 26.88 26.01
CA ILE A 363 -7.34 27.58 25.68
C ILE A 363 -7.00 27.34 24.21
N ILE A 364 -7.02 28.39 23.40
CA ILE A 364 -6.62 28.38 22.00
C ILE A 364 -5.11 28.60 21.89
N ASN A 365 -4.45 27.78 21.07
CA ASN A 365 -3.12 28.04 20.52
C ASN A 365 -3.26 28.80 19.20
N THR A 366 -3.00 30.10 19.21
CA THR A 366 -3.16 30.96 18.03
C THR A 366 -2.18 30.66 16.89
N ASN A 367 -1.09 29.93 17.18
CA ASN A 367 -0.11 29.53 16.17
C ASN A 367 -0.47 28.21 15.45
N THR A 368 -1.24 27.32 16.08
CA THR A 368 -1.55 26.00 15.51
C THR A 368 -3.04 25.80 15.23
N GLY A 369 -3.85 26.85 15.37
CA GLY A 369 -5.31 26.78 15.17
C GLY A 369 -6.04 25.82 16.11
N LYS A 370 -5.44 25.37 17.22
CA LYS A 370 -5.98 24.28 18.06
C LYS A 370 -6.47 24.78 19.41
N PHE A 371 -7.62 24.28 19.88
CA PHE A 371 -8.14 24.58 21.21
C PHE A 371 -8.02 23.39 22.16
N HIS A 372 -7.87 23.68 23.45
CA HIS A 372 -7.48 22.73 24.49
C HIS A 372 -8.33 22.90 25.75
N GLU A 373 -8.51 21.82 26.50
CA GLU A 373 -8.85 21.88 27.92
C GLU A 373 -7.77 22.68 28.69
N PRO A 374 -8.12 23.57 29.65
CA PRO A 374 -7.15 24.28 30.47
C PRO A 374 -6.20 23.36 31.26
N SER A 375 -6.65 22.14 31.58
CA SER A 375 -5.87 21.11 32.26
C SER A 375 -4.86 20.38 31.36
N CYS A 376 -4.96 20.54 30.03
CA CYS A 376 -4.20 19.77 29.05
C CYS A 376 -2.67 19.95 29.20
N ARG A 377 -1.93 18.83 29.12
CA ARG A 377 -0.44 18.82 29.19
C ARG A 377 0.25 19.67 28.11
N SER A 378 -0.46 20.02 27.03
CA SER A 378 0.05 20.90 25.98
C SER A 378 -0.07 22.38 26.36
N VAL A 379 -1.11 22.78 27.10
CA VAL A 379 -1.26 24.16 27.62
C VAL A 379 -0.10 24.54 28.54
N LYS A 380 0.37 23.60 29.37
CA LYS A 380 1.53 23.80 30.25
C LYS A 380 2.86 24.03 29.51
N ARG A 381 2.95 23.68 28.23
CA ARG A 381 4.16 23.76 27.39
C ARG A 381 4.04 24.78 26.26
N MET A 382 2.84 25.33 26.03
CA MET A 382 2.59 26.37 25.04
C MET A 382 3.21 27.70 25.50
N ASN A 383 3.75 28.48 24.57
CA ASN A 383 4.26 29.83 24.84
C ASN A 383 3.08 30.76 25.19
N ASP A 384 3.26 31.62 26.20
CA ASP A 384 2.22 32.54 26.67
C ASP A 384 1.79 33.55 25.60
N SER A 385 2.68 33.93 24.66
CA SER A 385 2.33 34.77 23.51
C SER A 385 1.29 34.16 22.57
N ASN A 386 1.15 32.83 22.59
CA ASN A 386 0.31 32.07 21.68
C ASN A 386 -0.95 31.52 22.36
N LYS A 387 -1.11 31.76 23.67
CA LYS A 387 -2.31 31.38 24.44
C LYS A 387 -3.38 32.46 24.31
N LYS A 388 -4.59 32.05 23.94
CA LYS A 388 -5.79 32.87 24.05
C LYS A 388 -6.87 32.09 24.76
N GLU A 389 -7.36 32.61 25.88
CA GLU A 389 -8.52 32.06 26.57
C GLU A 389 -9.81 32.37 25.78
N TYR A 390 -10.71 31.41 25.74
CA TYR A 390 -12.04 31.54 25.14
C TYR A 390 -13.08 30.92 26.08
N ILE A 391 -14.20 31.61 26.24
CA ILE A 391 -15.33 31.17 27.07
C ILE A 391 -16.56 31.16 26.16
N GLY A 392 -17.17 29.99 25.96
CA GLY A 392 -18.26 29.80 25.00
C GLY A 392 -18.50 28.32 24.70
N SER A 393 -19.10 28.02 23.55
CA SER A 393 -19.33 26.62 23.14
C SER A 393 -18.17 26.04 22.33
N ARG A 394 -18.11 24.70 22.28
CA ARG A 394 -17.20 23.95 21.44
C ARG A 394 -17.45 24.18 19.94
N ASP A 395 -18.71 24.22 19.55
CA ASP A 395 -19.12 24.31 18.16
C ASP A 395 -18.90 25.72 17.59
N ASP A 396 -18.94 26.76 18.43
CA ASP A 396 -18.52 28.12 18.06
C ASP A 396 -17.04 28.17 17.67
N LEU A 397 -16.16 27.43 18.36
CA LEU A 397 -14.73 27.36 18.04
C LEU A 397 -14.47 26.64 16.73
N ILE A 398 -15.18 25.53 16.49
CA ILE A 398 -15.10 24.77 15.23
C ILE A 398 -15.63 25.62 14.07
N THR A 399 -16.73 26.35 14.27
CA THR A 399 -17.29 27.29 13.27
C THR A 399 -16.35 28.45 12.97
N GLN A 400 -15.53 28.86 13.95
CA GLN A 400 -14.46 29.85 13.76
C GLN A 400 -13.16 29.28 13.14
N GLY A 401 -13.14 27.99 12.77
CA GLY A 401 -12.00 27.32 12.13
C GLY A 401 -10.93 26.81 13.08
N TYR A 402 -11.22 26.63 14.38
CA TYR A 402 -10.29 26.05 15.34
C TYR A 402 -10.53 24.54 15.54
N GLU A 403 -9.46 23.76 15.58
CA GLU A 403 -9.52 22.30 15.75
C GLU A 403 -9.43 21.86 17.22
N PRO A 404 -10.16 20.82 17.66
CA PRO A 404 -10.02 20.25 18.98
C PRO A 404 -8.67 19.53 19.15
N CYS A 405 -7.98 19.77 20.26
CA CYS A 405 -6.72 19.11 20.56
C CYS A 405 -6.90 17.60 20.83
N LYS A 406 -6.45 16.76 19.89
CA LYS A 406 -6.43 15.29 19.94
C LYS A 406 -5.89 14.67 21.26
N ILE A 407 -5.07 15.38 22.04
CA ILE A 407 -4.52 14.90 23.34
C ILE A 407 -5.50 15.00 24.52
N CYS A 408 -6.37 16.00 24.55
CA CYS A 408 -7.34 16.18 25.65
C CYS A 408 -8.79 16.01 25.21
N ASN A 409 -9.04 15.96 23.89
CA ASN A 409 -10.35 15.82 23.25
C ASN A 409 -11.43 16.72 23.89
N PRO A 410 -11.24 18.06 23.84
CA PRO A 410 -12.16 19.06 24.38
C PRO A 410 -13.47 19.16 23.57
#